data_AF-A0A0H4CG44-F1
#
_entry.id   AF-A0A0H4CG44-F1
#
_cell.length_a   1.000
_cell.length_b   1.000
_cell.length_c   1.000
_cell.angle_alpha   90.00
_cell.angle_beta   90.00
_cell.angle_gamma   90.00
#
_symmetry.space_group_name_H-M   'P 1'
#
loop_
_entity.id
_entity.type
_entity.pdbx_description
1 polymer ?
#
loop_
_entity_poly.entity_id
_entity_poly.type
_entity_poly.pdbx_seq_one_letter_code
_entity_poly.pdbx_strand_id
1 'polypeptide(L)'
;MTLTPLETLLSTSCFIARPTASGYDGVFVQFDGQPSVKLPLLLAAFQYRFARDVEAMTRHLVDGVAIGWAELGTDLLDGAPNEIVTALTDGQQWRSRTLDNVITPDGSPPVRMTVTDQNAAEQDLEWGYVLRPEGIEVISVSHIDASLVVGWDTDPRTLFSNHPAHWSAPTPSPVATITHASQPSRTTRPPAAPRPRTAPRR
;
A
#
# COMPACT_ATOMS: atom_id res chain seq x y z
N MET A 1 -23.92 2.10 -25.62
CA MET A 1 -22.68 2.84 -25.93
C MET A 1 -21.55 1.85 -25.76
N THR A 2 -21.12 1.25 -26.86
CA THR A 2 -20.09 0.20 -26.90
C THR A 2 -18.75 0.88 -26.68
N LEU A 3 -18.08 0.57 -25.55
CA LEU A 3 -16.69 0.97 -25.34
C LEU A 3 -15.86 0.34 -26.46
N THR A 4 -15.10 1.16 -27.19
CA THR A 4 -14.26 0.66 -28.29
C THR A 4 -13.11 -0.15 -27.72
N PRO A 5 -12.68 -1.24 -28.40
CA PRO A 5 -11.61 -2.13 -27.92
C PRO A 5 -10.22 -1.46 -27.77
N LEU A 6 -10.09 -0.17 -28.13
CA LEU A 6 -8.89 0.63 -27.90
C LEU A 6 -8.89 1.33 -26.52
N GLU A 7 -10.04 1.54 -25.87
CA GLU A 7 -10.09 2.05 -24.48
C GLU A 7 -9.73 0.95 -23.47
N THR A 8 -9.93 -0.32 -23.83
CA THR A 8 -9.59 -1.48 -22.99
C THR A 8 -8.09 -1.77 -22.94
N LEU A 9 -7.28 -1.20 -23.84
CA LEU A 9 -5.84 -1.52 -23.98
C LEU A 9 -4.90 -0.53 -23.26
N LEU A 10 -5.42 0.54 -22.64
CA LEU A 10 -4.60 1.58 -22.01
C LEU A 10 -5.00 1.91 -20.57
N SER A 11 -6.03 1.25 -20.03
CA SER A 11 -6.47 1.55 -18.67
C SER A 11 -5.96 0.54 -17.66
N THR A 12 -5.17 1.04 -16.72
CA THR A 12 -4.68 0.27 -15.58
C THR A 12 -5.82 0.00 -14.61
N SER A 13 -6.21 -1.27 -14.48
CA SER A 13 -7.20 -1.70 -13.50
C SER A 13 -6.54 -1.94 -12.13
N CYS A 14 -7.28 -1.68 -11.06
CA CYS A 14 -6.84 -1.91 -9.69
C CYS A 14 -7.98 -2.39 -8.78
N PHE A 15 -7.68 -2.53 -7.49
CA PHE A 15 -8.70 -2.75 -6.48
C PHE A 15 -8.48 -1.86 -5.26
N ILE A 16 -9.55 -1.59 -4.53
CA ILE A 16 -9.51 -0.99 -3.19
C ILE A 16 -10.09 -1.99 -2.21
N ALA A 17 -9.37 -2.23 -1.11
CA ALA A 17 -9.73 -3.24 -0.15
C ALA A 17 -9.65 -2.76 1.29
N ARG A 18 -10.37 -3.45 2.15
CA ARG A 18 -10.16 -3.43 3.59
C ARG A 18 -9.24 -4.59 4.00
N PRO A 19 -8.42 -4.44 5.05
CA PRO A 19 -7.70 -5.56 5.61
C PRO A 19 -8.67 -6.54 6.28
N THR A 20 -8.32 -7.82 6.23
CA THR A 20 -8.95 -8.90 6.99
C THR A 20 -7.92 -9.52 7.94
N ALA A 21 -8.31 -10.52 8.73
CA ALA A 21 -7.40 -11.18 9.67
C ALA A 21 -6.20 -11.88 8.97
N SER A 22 -6.37 -12.31 7.72
CA SER A 22 -5.37 -13.09 6.98
C SER A 22 -5.00 -12.50 5.61
N GLY A 23 -5.62 -11.41 5.19
CA GLY A 23 -5.43 -10.86 3.85
C GLY A 23 -6.23 -9.57 3.68
N TYR A 24 -6.97 -9.49 2.58
CA TYR A 24 -7.81 -8.34 2.26
C TYR A 24 -9.06 -8.76 1.52
N ASP A 25 -10.09 -7.92 1.61
CA ASP A 25 -11.35 -8.07 0.88
C ASP A 25 -11.70 -6.71 0.26
N GLY A 26 -11.89 -6.71 -1.05
CA GLY A 26 -11.93 -5.48 -1.83
C GLY A 26 -12.87 -5.53 -3.01
N VAL A 27 -12.86 -4.41 -3.71
CA VAL A 27 -13.70 -4.18 -4.88
C VAL A 27 -12.85 -3.72 -6.05
N PHE A 28 -13.18 -4.24 -7.22
CA PHE A 28 -12.57 -3.89 -8.50
C PHE A 28 -12.77 -2.42 -8.88
N VAL A 29 -11.76 -1.82 -9.51
CA VAL A 29 -11.76 -0.48 -10.10
C VAL A 29 -11.18 -0.55 -11.51
N GLN A 30 -11.95 -0.18 -12.53
CA GLN A 30 -11.56 -0.32 -13.94
C GLN A 30 -10.49 0.68 -14.38
N PHE A 31 -10.67 1.96 -14.03
CA PHE A 31 -9.87 3.06 -14.57
C PHE A 31 -8.91 3.68 -13.52
N ASP A 32 -7.77 4.15 -14.04
CA ASP A 32 -6.79 4.97 -13.32
C ASP A 32 -6.20 4.32 -12.07
N GLY A 33 -5.88 3.04 -12.17
CA GLY A 33 -5.36 2.24 -11.07
C GLY A 33 -3.92 2.53 -10.68
N GLN A 34 -3.21 3.43 -11.38
CA GLN A 34 -1.80 3.73 -11.13
C GLN A 34 -1.57 4.49 -9.80
N PRO A 35 -0.48 4.23 -9.05
CA PRO A 35 -0.20 4.90 -7.79
C PRO A 35 -0.13 6.42 -7.88
N SER A 36 0.43 6.97 -8.98
CA SER A 36 0.52 8.41 -9.20
C SER A 36 -0.84 9.10 -9.31
N VAL A 37 -1.91 8.35 -9.64
CA VAL A 37 -3.26 8.88 -9.78
C VAL A 37 -4.09 8.53 -8.55
N LYS A 38 -4.06 7.26 -8.12
CA LYS A 38 -4.96 6.77 -7.07
C LYS A 38 -4.56 7.23 -5.68
N LEU A 39 -3.27 7.23 -5.34
CA LEU A 39 -2.83 7.59 -3.98
C LEU A 39 -3.14 9.03 -3.60
N PRO A 40 -2.82 10.03 -4.45
CA PRO A 40 -3.21 11.41 -4.16
C PRO A 40 -4.71 11.56 -3.87
N LEU A 41 -5.54 10.91 -4.69
CA LEU A 41 -6.99 10.95 -4.56
C LEU A 41 -7.47 10.33 -3.24
N LEU A 42 -6.94 9.15 -2.88
CA LEU A 42 -7.31 8.44 -1.65
C LEU A 42 -6.81 9.18 -0.40
N LEU A 43 -5.59 9.72 -0.41
CA LEU A 43 -5.04 10.50 0.71
C LEU A 43 -5.86 11.78 0.93
N ALA A 44 -6.17 12.51 -0.14
CA ALA A 44 -7.01 13.71 -0.03
C ALA A 44 -8.43 13.37 0.42
N ALA A 45 -9.02 12.28 -0.09
CA ALA A 45 -10.34 11.84 0.35
C ALA A 45 -10.37 11.54 1.85
N PHE A 46 -9.38 10.79 2.34
CA PHE A 46 -9.22 10.53 3.77
C PHE A 46 -9.12 11.83 4.57
N GLN A 47 -8.23 12.74 4.17
CA GLN A 47 -7.94 13.96 4.93
C GLN A 47 -9.11 14.95 4.96
N TYR A 48 -9.86 15.07 3.87
CA TYR A 48 -10.86 16.13 3.71
C TYR A 48 -12.30 15.61 3.68
N ARG A 49 -12.65 14.76 2.71
CA ARG A 49 -14.03 14.28 2.55
C ARG A 49 -14.49 13.42 3.72
N PHE A 50 -13.63 12.54 4.20
CA PHE A 50 -13.94 11.61 5.28
C PHE A 50 -13.44 12.05 6.65
N ALA A 51 -12.93 13.28 6.77
CA ALA A 51 -12.50 13.88 8.04
C ALA A 51 -11.57 12.96 8.87
N ARG A 52 -10.66 12.27 8.19
CA ARG A 52 -9.72 11.30 8.76
C ARG A 52 -10.36 10.04 9.37
N ASP A 53 -11.54 9.66 8.91
CA ASP A 53 -12.25 8.44 9.30
C ASP A 53 -12.06 7.33 8.25
N VAL A 54 -11.15 6.39 8.54
CA VAL A 54 -10.86 5.23 7.67
C VAL A 54 -12.08 4.32 7.51
N GLU A 55 -12.91 4.17 8.55
CA GLU A 55 -14.09 3.31 8.51
C GLU A 55 -15.18 3.92 7.62
N ALA A 56 -15.40 5.23 7.71
CA ALA A 56 -16.32 5.92 6.82
C ALA A 56 -15.86 5.85 5.35
N MET A 57 -14.57 6.05 5.10
CA MET A 57 -13.98 5.93 3.76
C MET A 57 -14.10 4.51 3.22
N THR A 58 -13.77 3.50 4.03
CA THR A 58 -13.86 2.08 3.66
C THR A 58 -15.29 1.68 3.34
N ARG A 59 -16.26 2.09 4.18
CA ARG A 59 -17.67 1.82 3.93
C ARG A 59 -18.14 2.42 2.61
N HIS A 60 -17.66 3.62 2.26
CA HIS A 60 -17.99 4.27 1.01
C HIS A 60 -17.35 3.59 -0.21
N LEU A 61 -16.04 3.34 -0.14
CA LEU A 61 -15.26 2.86 -1.28
C LEU A 61 -15.37 1.35 -1.52
N VAL A 62 -15.65 0.57 -0.46
CA VAL A 62 -15.64 -0.90 -0.51
C VAL A 62 -17.03 -1.46 -0.25
N ASP A 63 -17.60 -1.21 0.93
CA ASP A 63 -18.79 -1.93 1.39
C ASP A 63 -20.08 -1.48 0.67
N GLY A 64 -20.18 -0.19 0.32
CA GLY A 64 -21.39 0.41 -0.28
C GLY A 64 -21.55 0.17 -1.79
N VAL A 65 -20.66 -0.59 -2.41
CA VAL A 65 -20.57 -0.72 -3.88
C VAL A 65 -21.21 -2.04 -4.33
N ALA A 66 -22.16 -1.98 -5.28
CA ALA A 66 -22.87 -3.19 -5.70
C ALA A 66 -22.00 -4.14 -6.54
N ILE A 67 -21.30 -3.61 -7.55
CA ILE A 67 -20.55 -4.42 -8.52
C ILE A 67 -19.06 -4.10 -8.44
N GLY A 68 -18.72 -2.86 -8.74
CA GLY A 68 -17.39 -2.30 -8.65
C GLY A 68 -17.39 -0.85 -9.13
N TRP A 69 -16.22 -0.25 -9.17
CA TRP A 69 -16.05 1.09 -9.72
C TRP A 69 -15.62 0.99 -11.18
N ALA A 70 -16.30 1.74 -12.05
CA ALA A 70 -15.71 2.10 -13.31
C ALA A 70 -14.55 3.07 -13.01
N GLU A 71 -14.86 4.13 -12.28
CA GLU A 71 -13.92 5.22 -12.05
C GLU A 71 -14.19 5.88 -10.70
N LEU A 72 -13.14 6.36 -10.06
CA LEU A 72 -13.24 7.23 -8.89
C LEU A 72 -12.98 8.66 -9.31
N GLY A 73 -13.89 9.55 -8.94
CA GLY A 73 -13.88 10.92 -9.39
C GLY A 73 -13.55 11.94 -8.31
N THR A 74 -13.64 13.19 -8.72
CA THR A 74 -13.33 14.37 -7.90
C THR A 74 -14.32 14.64 -6.79
N ASP A 75 -15.48 13.97 -6.80
CA ASP A 75 -16.36 13.98 -5.63
C ASP A 75 -15.63 13.46 -4.39
N LEU A 76 -14.61 12.60 -4.54
CA LEU A 76 -13.76 12.19 -3.42
C LEU A 76 -12.98 13.34 -2.78
N LEU A 77 -12.87 14.48 -3.45
CA LEU A 77 -12.21 15.70 -2.96
C LEU A 77 -13.19 16.70 -2.34
N ASP A 78 -14.46 16.33 -2.14
CA ASP A 78 -15.44 17.19 -1.48
C ASP A 78 -14.92 17.67 -0.11
N GLY A 79 -14.90 18.98 0.10
CA GLY A 79 -14.36 19.61 1.32
C GLY A 79 -12.85 19.87 1.30
N ALA A 80 -12.12 19.44 0.27
CA ALA A 80 -10.70 19.76 0.12
C ALA A 80 -10.49 21.24 -0.28
N PRO A 81 -9.37 21.86 0.13
CA PRO A 81 -8.98 23.18 -0.36
C PRO A 81 -8.83 23.21 -1.89
N ASN A 82 -9.20 24.33 -2.51
CA ASN A 82 -9.10 24.50 -3.97
C ASN A 82 -7.67 24.27 -4.50
N GLU A 83 -6.65 24.57 -3.70
CA GLU A 83 -5.25 24.31 -4.05
C GLU A 83 -4.94 22.82 -4.20
N ILE A 84 -5.54 21.97 -3.35
CA ILE A 84 -5.43 20.51 -3.45
C ILE A 84 -6.20 20.02 -4.68
N VAL A 85 -7.46 20.47 -4.86
CA VAL A 85 -8.26 20.07 -6.02
C VAL A 85 -7.53 20.42 -7.33
N THR A 86 -7.04 21.64 -7.44
CA THR A 86 -6.32 22.09 -8.64
C THR A 86 -5.03 21.29 -8.86
N ALA A 87 -4.26 21.02 -7.80
CA ALA A 87 -3.02 20.26 -7.91
C ALA A 87 -3.24 18.79 -8.34
N LEU A 88 -4.38 18.20 -8.01
CA LEU A 88 -4.66 16.78 -8.30
C LEU A 88 -5.44 16.56 -9.60
N THR A 89 -6.22 17.55 -10.05
CA THR A 89 -7.18 17.36 -11.14
C THR A 89 -7.08 18.43 -12.22
N ASP A 90 -6.12 19.36 -12.13
CA ASP A 90 -6.07 20.57 -12.97
C ASP A 90 -7.39 21.37 -12.93
N GLY A 91 -8.13 21.26 -11.82
CA GLY A 91 -9.43 21.90 -11.62
C GLY A 91 -10.57 21.24 -12.39
N GLN A 92 -10.34 20.10 -13.06
CA GLN A 92 -11.40 19.31 -13.67
C GLN A 92 -12.32 18.73 -12.60
N GLN A 93 -13.60 18.54 -12.95
CA GLN A 93 -14.63 17.98 -12.08
C GLN A 93 -15.37 16.86 -12.79
N TRP A 94 -15.43 15.70 -12.15
CA TRP A 94 -16.23 14.55 -12.56
C TRP A 94 -16.59 13.72 -11.33
N ARG A 95 -17.70 12.98 -11.42
CA ARG A 95 -18.17 12.12 -10.34
C ARG A 95 -17.64 10.70 -10.52
N SER A 96 -17.44 10.02 -9.40
CA SER A 96 -17.23 8.58 -9.34
C SER A 96 -18.37 7.85 -10.03
N ARG A 97 -18.03 6.79 -10.77
CA ARG A 97 -18.97 5.98 -11.56
C ARG A 97 -18.85 4.52 -11.17
N THR A 98 -19.96 3.90 -10.84
CA THR A 98 -20.04 2.46 -10.55
C THR A 98 -20.23 1.66 -11.84
N LEU A 99 -19.88 0.38 -11.81
CA LEU A 99 -20.03 -0.56 -12.94
C LEU A 99 -21.51 -1.01 -13.06
N ASP A 100 -22.38 -0.10 -13.48
CA ASP A 100 -23.84 -0.31 -13.43
C ASP A 100 -24.41 -0.98 -14.68
N ASN A 101 -23.65 -0.93 -15.79
CA ASN A 101 -24.11 -1.32 -17.11
C ASN A 101 -23.36 -2.56 -17.63
N VAL A 102 -22.92 -3.44 -16.72
CA VAL A 102 -22.26 -4.69 -17.09
C VAL A 102 -23.30 -5.68 -17.60
N ILE A 103 -23.16 -6.08 -18.86
CA ILE A 103 -23.99 -7.11 -19.48
C ILE A 103 -23.18 -8.41 -19.48
N THR A 104 -23.62 -9.41 -18.72
CA THR A 104 -22.98 -10.73 -18.74
C THR A 104 -23.37 -11.48 -20.02
N PRO A 105 -22.48 -12.31 -20.60
CA PRO A 105 -22.79 -13.05 -21.83
C PRO A 105 -23.99 -14.01 -21.71
N ASP A 106 -24.27 -14.49 -20.50
CA ASP A 106 -25.38 -15.39 -20.19
C ASP A 106 -26.67 -14.65 -19.81
N GLY A 107 -26.65 -13.31 -19.77
CA GLY A 107 -27.79 -12.47 -19.41
C GLY A 107 -28.16 -12.49 -17.92
N SER A 108 -27.35 -13.12 -17.07
CA SER A 108 -27.51 -13.06 -15.61
C SER A 108 -27.23 -11.65 -15.06
N PRO A 109 -27.80 -11.29 -13.89
CA PRO A 109 -27.44 -10.04 -13.24
C PRO A 109 -25.93 -10.01 -12.90
N PRO A 110 -25.23 -8.90 -13.16
CA PRO A 110 -23.82 -8.77 -12.78
C PRO A 110 -23.64 -8.92 -11.28
N VAL A 111 -22.62 -9.67 -10.90
CA VAL A 111 -22.25 -9.95 -9.50
C VAL A 111 -21.11 -9.03 -9.07
N ARG A 112 -21.02 -8.74 -7.77
CA ARG A 112 -19.91 -8.01 -7.17
C ARG A 112 -18.56 -8.59 -7.58
N MET A 113 -17.73 -7.75 -8.19
CA MET A 113 -16.36 -8.06 -8.57
C MET A 113 -15.46 -7.94 -7.33
N THR A 114 -15.49 -9.00 -6.53
CA THR A 114 -14.78 -9.09 -5.25
C THR A 114 -13.34 -9.50 -5.49
N VAL A 115 -12.41 -8.76 -4.89
CA VAL A 115 -10.97 -9.00 -4.98
C VAL A 115 -10.43 -9.36 -3.61
N THR A 116 -9.77 -10.52 -3.54
CA THR A 116 -9.14 -11.06 -2.32
C THR A 116 -7.68 -11.38 -2.61
N ASP A 117 -6.91 -11.62 -1.57
CA ASP A 117 -5.52 -12.09 -1.66
C ASP A 117 -5.38 -13.40 -2.44
N GLN A 118 -6.46 -14.19 -2.53
CA GLN A 118 -6.48 -15.48 -3.21
C GLN A 118 -6.77 -15.38 -4.71
N ASN A 119 -7.46 -14.33 -5.17
CA ASN A 119 -7.92 -14.24 -6.56
C ASN A 119 -7.39 -13.01 -7.32
N ALA A 120 -6.70 -12.07 -6.66
CA ALA A 120 -6.23 -10.84 -7.28
C ALA A 120 -5.33 -11.09 -8.50
N ALA A 121 -4.47 -12.10 -8.44
CA ALA A 121 -3.56 -12.47 -9.52
C ALA A 121 -4.27 -13.02 -10.77
N GLU A 122 -5.54 -13.44 -10.66
CA GLU A 122 -6.32 -14.02 -11.74
C GLU A 122 -7.21 -12.97 -12.45
N GLN A 123 -7.33 -11.76 -11.90
CA GLN A 123 -8.29 -10.73 -12.34
C GLN A 123 -7.68 -9.63 -13.24
N ASP A 124 -6.50 -9.86 -13.82
CA ASP A 124 -5.79 -8.89 -14.69
C ASP A 124 -5.62 -7.51 -14.03
N LEU A 125 -5.37 -7.53 -12.72
CA LEU A 125 -5.15 -6.35 -11.90
C LEU A 125 -3.67 -6.01 -11.89
N GLU A 126 -3.33 -4.72 -11.99
CA GLU A 126 -1.94 -4.28 -11.88
C GLU A 126 -1.60 -3.82 -10.45
N TRP A 127 -2.57 -3.17 -9.79
CA TRP A 127 -2.36 -2.52 -8.49
C TRP A 127 -3.47 -2.83 -7.48
N GLY A 128 -3.11 -2.76 -6.20
CA GLY A 128 -4.01 -2.90 -5.07
C GLY A 128 -3.78 -1.84 -4.02
N TYR A 129 -4.86 -1.35 -3.41
CA TYR A 129 -4.83 -0.36 -2.34
C TYR A 129 -5.62 -0.88 -1.13
N VAL A 130 -4.91 -1.31 -0.09
CA VAL A 130 -5.54 -1.79 1.15
C VAL A 130 -5.58 -0.67 2.19
N LEU A 131 -6.78 -0.28 2.61
CA LEU A 131 -7.03 0.80 3.56
C LEU A 131 -6.76 0.30 4.99
N ARG A 132 -5.51 0.36 5.43
CA ARG A 132 -5.09 -0.08 6.78
C ARG A 132 -5.29 1.05 7.81
N PRO A 133 -5.38 0.72 9.11
CA PRO A 133 -5.46 1.73 10.16
C PRO A 133 -4.30 2.75 10.11
N GLU A 134 -3.09 2.30 9.75
CA GLU A 134 -1.87 3.13 9.74
C GLU A 134 -1.66 3.89 8.43
N GLY A 135 -2.30 3.45 7.33
CA GLY A 135 -2.08 4.03 6.01
C GLY A 135 -2.68 3.21 4.88
N ILE A 136 -2.29 3.53 3.65
CA ILE A 136 -2.65 2.77 2.46
C ILE A 136 -1.49 1.84 2.11
N GLU A 137 -1.71 0.54 2.21
CA GLU A 137 -0.78 -0.44 1.64
C GLU A 137 -0.99 -0.52 0.14
N VAL A 138 0.10 -0.38 -0.60
CA VAL A 138 0.12 -0.41 -2.05
C VAL A 138 0.75 -1.71 -2.50
N ILE A 139 0.02 -2.50 -3.28
CA ILE A 139 0.42 -3.81 -3.77
C ILE A 139 0.58 -3.71 -5.29
N SER A 140 1.75 -4.10 -5.81
CA SER A 140 1.88 -4.44 -7.23
C SER A 140 1.49 -5.91 -7.41
N VAL A 141 0.38 -6.20 -8.06
CA VAL A 141 -0.16 -7.57 -8.16
C VAL A 141 0.82 -8.52 -8.88
N SER A 142 1.54 -8.03 -9.89
CA SER A 142 2.57 -8.80 -10.61
C SER A 142 3.87 -9.02 -9.81
N HIS A 143 4.02 -8.35 -8.65
CA HIS A 143 5.22 -8.40 -7.80
C HIS A 143 4.77 -8.53 -6.33
N ILE A 144 4.29 -9.70 -5.93
CA ILE A 144 3.63 -9.93 -4.63
C ILE A 144 4.53 -9.58 -3.42
N ASP A 145 5.86 -9.61 -3.58
CA ASP A 145 6.81 -9.16 -2.54
C ASP A 145 6.93 -7.62 -2.42
N ALA A 146 6.17 -6.87 -3.22
CA ALA A 146 6.15 -5.41 -3.27
C ALA A 146 4.91 -4.83 -2.60
N SER A 147 4.98 -4.72 -1.26
CA SER A 147 4.04 -3.94 -0.47
C SER A 147 4.76 -2.86 0.33
N LEU A 148 4.26 -1.63 0.24
CA LEU A 148 4.67 -0.51 1.08
C LEU A 148 3.44 0.21 1.60
N VAL A 149 3.47 0.60 2.88
CA VAL A 149 2.41 1.38 3.50
C VAL A 149 2.74 2.86 3.40
N VAL A 150 1.87 3.62 2.74
CA VAL A 150 1.89 5.09 2.71
C VAL A 150 1.06 5.61 3.87
N GLY A 151 1.68 6.36 4.78
CA GLY A 151 0.99 6.89 5.95
C GLY A 151 -0.12 7.88 5.58
N TRP A 152 -1.19 7.91 6.37
CA TRP A 152 -2.34 8.80 6.13
C TRP A 152 -2.02 10.31 6.15
N ASP A 153 -0.97 10.70 6.87
CA ASP A 153 -0.50 12.09 6.94
C ASP A 153 0.42 12.51 5.78
N THR A 154 0.67 11.62 4.81
CA THR A 154 1.43 11.97 3.60
C THR A 154 0.70 13.08 2.83
N ASP A 155 1.44 14.11 2.38
CA ASP A 155 0.88 15.20 1.56
C ASP A 155 0.28 14.58 0.29
N PRO A 156 -1.02 14.77 -0.01
CA PRO A 156 -1.63 14.24 -1.22
C PRO A 156 -0.93 14.68 -2.51
N ARG A 157 -0.20 15.80 -2.51
CA ARG A 157 0.56 16.30 -3.67
C ARG A 157 1.91 15.62 -3.86
N THR A 158 2.25 14.64 -3.02
CA THR A 158 3.46 13.83 -3.19
C THR A 158 3.43 13.13 -4.54
N LEU A 159 4.55 13.16 -5.26
CA LEU A 159 4.70 12.43 -6.51
C LEU A 159 4.96 10.96 -6.21
N PHE A 160 4.02 10.10 -6.56
CA PHE A 160 4.16 8.65 -6.43
C PHE A 160 4.60 8.02 -7.73
N SER A 161 5.42 6.98 -7.64
CA SER A 161 5.94 6.27 -8.81
C SER A 161 4.99 5.16 -9.26
N ASN A 162 4.83 5.02 -10.58
CA ASN A 162 4.08 3.92 -11.19
C ASN A 162 4.97 2.69 -11.47
N HIS A 163 6.23 2.70 -11.04
CA HIS A 163 7.13 1.57 -11.26
C HIS A 163 7.06 0.60 -10.06
N PRO A 164 6.67 -0.68 -10.26
CA PRO A 164 6.55 -1.65 -9.17
C PRO A 164 7.77 -1.79 -8.27
N ALA A 165 8.98 -1.65 -8.81
CA ALA A 165 10.23 -1.78 -8.06
C ALA A 165 10.38 -0.74 -6.93
N HIS A 166 9.66 0.39 -6.99
CA HIS A 166 9.67 1.41 -5.92
C HIS A 166 8.75 1.08 -4.76
N TRP A 167 7.94 0.04 -4.89
CA TRP A 167 6.99 -0.44 -3.88
C TRP A 167 7.46 -1.72 -3.19
N SER A 168 8.65 -2.21 -3.53
CA SER A 168 9.31 -3.31 -2.85
C SER A 168 9.91 -2.87 -1.52
N ALA A 169 9.69 -3.66 -0.47
CA ALA A 169 10.44 -3.51 0.76
C ALA A 169 11.94 -3.64 0.42
N PRO A 170 12.82 -2.76 0.94
CA PRO A 170 14.24 -2.90 0.70
C PRO A 170 14.68 -4.28 1.20
N THR A 171 15.22 -5.11 0.30
CA THR A 171 15.78 -6.41 0.65
C THR A 171 16.74 -6.20 1.81
N PRO A 172 16.56 -6.87 2.96
CA PRO A 172 17.53 -6.77 4.04
C PRO A 172 18.88 -7.18 3.45
N SER A 173 19.83 -6.24 3.44
CA SER A 173 21.19 -6.53 3.04
C SER A 173 21.66 -7.71 3.88
N PRO A 174 22.25 -8.78 3.30
CA PRO A 174 22.78 -9.87 4.09
C PRO A 174 23.78 -9.24 5.06
N VAL A 175 23.44 -9.30 6.36
CA VAL A 175 24.38 -8.94 7.41
C VAL A 175 25.59 -9.80 7.16
N ALA A 176 26.69 -9.18 6.70
CA ALA A 176 27.98 -9.83 6.71
C ALA A 176 28.19 -10.22 8.16
N THR A 177 28.08 -11.53 8.45
CA THR A 177 28.47 -12.08 9.74
C THR A 177 29.93 -11.68 9.92
N ILE A 178 30.18 -10.61 10.67
CA ILE A 178 31.50 -10.37 11.23
C ILE A 178 31.67 -11.54 12.18
N THR A 179 32.33 -12.59 11.70
CA THR A 179 32.81 -13.67 12.54
C THR A 179 33.79 -13.02 13.52
N HIS A 180 33.26 -12.60 14.66
CA HIS A 180 34.06 -12.26 15.82
C HIS A 180 34.75 -13.55 16.23
N ALA A 181 35.96 -13.77 15.68
CA ALA A 181 36.82 -14.85 16.09
C ALA A 181 36.97 -14.72 17.61
N SER A 182 36.41 -15.70 18.33
CA SER A 182 36.45 -15.77 19.77
C SER A 182 37.91 -15.73 20.21
N GLN A 183 38.29 -14.62 20.85
CA GLN A 183 39.59 -14.48 21.47
C GLN A 183 39.63 -15.44 22.67
N PRO A 184 40.57 -16.39 22.74
CA PRO A 184 40.58 -17.39 23.80
C PRO A 184 40.88 -16.74 25.15
N SER A 185 40.03 -17.07 26.13
CA SER A 185 40.10 -16.66 27.53
C SER A 185 41.50 -16.86 28.10
N ARG A 186 42.16 -15.77 28.52
CA ARG A 186 43.37 -15.84 29.34
C ARG A 186 43.02 -16.37 30.72
N THR A 187 43.42 -17.60 30.99
CA THR A 187 43.48 -18.20 32.33
C THR A 187 44.29 -17.30 33.28
N THR A 188 43.61 -16.73 34.28
CA THR A 188 44.24 -16.06 35.43
C THR A 188 44.98 -17.08 36.29
N ARG A 189 46.31 -16.95 36.35
CA ARG A 189 47.20 -17.71 37.23
C ARG A 189 47.34 -16.97 38.57
N PRO A 190 47.26 -17.65 39.73
CA PRO A 190 47.31 -17.01 41.05
C PRO A 190 48.74 -16.52 41.41
N PRO A 191 48.86 -15.48 42.26
CA PRO A 191 50.14 -14.88 42.64
C PRO A 191 50.96 -15.76 43.59
N ALA A 192 52.28 -15.79 43.36
CA ALA A 192 53.25 -16.51 44.17
C ALA A 192 53.54 -15.80 45.50
N ALA A 193 53.70 -16.58 46.57
CA ALA A 193 54.00 -16.12 47.92
C ALA A 193 55.42 -15.49 48.05
N PRO A 194 55.62 -14.53 48.96
CA PRO A 194 56.89 -13.83 49.14
C PRO A 194 57.91 -14.65 49.95
N ARG A 195 59.19 -14.63 49.53
CA ARG A 195 60.30 -15.22 50.28
C ARG A 195 60.77 -14.27 51.41
N PRO A 196 61.15 -14.80 52.58
CA PRO A 196 61.63 -13.99 53.71
C PRO A 196 63.06 -13.50 53.48
N ARG A 197 63.30 -12.21 53.75
CA ARG A 197 64.65 -11.61 53.76
C ARG A 197 65.15 -11.54 55.21
N THR A 198 66.10 -12.41 55.52
CA THR A 198 66.83 -12.43 56.79
C THR A 198 67.72 -11.18 56.91
N ALA A 199 67.64 -10.49 58.03
CA ALA A 199 68.67 -9.59 58.56
C ALA A 199 68.98 -10.09 59.98
N PRO A 200 70.22 -10.00 60.51
CA PRO A 200 70.70 -8.70 61.02
C PRO A 200 72.23 -8.45 61.03
N ARG A 201 72.58 -7.16 60.90
CA ARG A 201 73.48 -6.31 61.73
C ARG A 201 74.77 -6.90 62.35
N ARG A 202 75.93 -6.36 61.95
CA ARG A 202 76.81 -5.50 62.79
C ARG A 202 77.90 -4.82 61.95
#